data_AF-A0A7J7HMW4-F1
#
_entry.id   AF-A0A7J7HMW4-F1
#
_cell.length_a   1.000
_cell.length_b   1.000
_cell.length_c   1.000
_cell.angle_alpha   90.00
_cell.angle_beta   90.00
_cell.angle_gamma   90.00
#
_symmetry.space_group_name_H-M   'P 1'
#
loop_
_entity.id
_entity.type
_entity.pdbx_description
1 polymer ?
#
loop_
_entity_poly.entity_id
_entity_poly.type
_entity_poly.pdbx_seq_one_letter_code
_entity_poly.pdbx_strand_id
1 'polypeptide(L)'
;MTSERGDFNLTGPLHLTDVDWKNVDHRRSVAVCLVQGVYILEQDRQENRQGPEALAAPWWELFHFRLHSQLVDDADHCSSDRKRAESPCKRKREISRQLET
;
A
#
# COMPACT_ATOMS: atom_id res chain seq x y z
N MET A 1 9.31 15.11 -11.31
CA MET A 1 10.37 14.74 -10.34
C MET A 1 9.80 13.61 -9.49
N THR A 2 9.72 12.40 -10.06
CA THR A 2 9.34 11.18 -9.32
C THR A 2 10.43 10.97 -8.29
N SER A 3 10.11 11.16 -7.01
CA SER A 3 11.08 11.03 -5.93
C SER A 3 11.57 9.57 -5.91
N GLU A 4 12.87 9.37 -6.11
CA GLU A 4 13.57 8.06 -6.06
C GLU A 4 13.31 7.28 -4.76
N ARG A 5 12.67 7.91 -3.76
CA ARG A 5 12.19 7.34 -2.50
C ARG A 5 11.15 6.23 -2.66
N GLY A 6 10.45 6.16 -3.78
CA GLY A 6 9.45 5.10 -4.05
C GLY A 6 10.07 3.78 -4.51
N ASP A 7 11.28 3.82 -5.07
CA ASP A 7 11.90 2.66 -5.68
C ASP A 7 12.58 1.78 -4.63
N PHE A 8 11.97 0.63 -4.36
CA PHE A 8 12.52 -0.41 -3.50
C PHE A 8 13.92 -0.85 -3.92
N ASN A 9 14.20 -0.89 -5.23
CA ASN A 9 15.51 -1.29 -5.76
C ASN A 9 16.62 -0.26 -5.49
N LEU A 10 16.28 0.99 -5.18
CA LEU A 10 17.24 2.06 -4.89
C LEU A 10 17.39 2.30 -3.39
N THR A 11 16.29 2.20 -2.64
CA THR A 11 16.23 2.62 -1.22
C THR A 11 16.02 1.44 -0.26
N GLY A 12 15.68 0.27 -0.77
CA GLY A 12 15.40 -0.92 0.02
C GLY A 12 16.67 -1.62 0.53
N PRO A 13 16.61 -2.31 1.67
CA PRO A 13 17.72 -3.09 2.20
C PRO A 13 17.83 -4.43 1.47
N LEU A 14 18.28 -4.40 0.21
CA LEU A 14 18.46 -5.59 -0.64
C LEU A 14 19.44 -6.62 -0.04
N HIS A 15 20.35 -6.17 0.82
CA HIS A 15 21.33 -7.02 1.50
C HIS A 15 20.75 -7.74 2.73
N LEU A 16 19.56 -7.37 3.19
CA LEU A 16 18.92 -7.93 4.38
C LEU A 16 17.95 -9.04 3.98
N THR A 17 18.48 -10.10 3.34
CA THR A 17 17.69 -11.26 2.90
C THR A 17 17.32 -12.20 4.04
N ASP A 18 18.04 -12.15 5.16
CA ASP A 18 17.70 -12.89 6.39
C ASP A 18 17.58 -11.93 7.59
N VAL A 19 16.48 -12.05 8.32
CA VAL A 19 16.14 -11.16 9.43
C VAL A 19 16.48 -11.81 10.75
N ASP A 20 17.61 -11.40 11.35
CA ASP A 20 17.86 -11.68 12.75
C ASP A 20 16.99 -10.79 13.66
N TRP A 21 15.91 -11.36 14.19
CA TRP A 21 15.01 -10.69 15.13
C TRP A 21 15.64 -10.36 16.48
N LYS A 22 16.81 -10.92 16.82
CA LYS A 22 17.55 -10.53 18.04
C LYS A 22 18.32 -9.23 17.81
N ASN A 23 18.75 -8.97 16.58
CA ASN A 23 19.44 -7.74 16.21
C ASN A 23 18.46 -6.54 16.17
N VAL A 24 18.84 -5.45 16.84
CA VAL A 24 18.04 -4.22 16.88
C VAL A 24 17.99 -3.54 15.51
N ASP A 25 19.09 -3.57 14.76
CA ASP A 25 19.19 -2.89 13.46
C ASP A 25 18.37 -3.61 12.38
N HIS A 26 18.29 -4.93 12.44
CA HIS A 26 17.42 -5.71 11.53
C HIS A 26 15.95 -5.40 11.81
N ARG A 27 15.54 -5.40 13.09
CA ARG A 27 14.17 -5.02 13.48
C ARG A 27 13.82 -3.59 13.06
N ARG A 28 14.76 -2.66 13.21
CA ARG A 28 14.59 -1.27 12.78
C ARG A 28 14.44 -1.17 11.27
N SER A 29 15.26 -1.90 10.51
CA SER A 29 15.20 -1.94 9.05
C SER A 29 13.85 -2.48 8.57
N VAL A 30 13.38 -3.59 9.15
CA VAL A 30 12.04 -4.14 8.84
C VAL A 30 10.94 -3.12 9.16
N ALA A 31 10.99 -2.47 10.32
CA ALA A 31 9.99 -1.46 10.68
C ALA A 31 9.98 -0.27 9.71
N VAL A 32 11.15 0.23 9.31
CA VAL A 32 11.27 1.31 8.32
C VAL A 32 10.74 0.89 6.96
N CYS A 33 11.04 -0.34 6.50
CA CYS A 33 10.50 -0.87 5.26
C CYS A 33 8.98 -0.97 5.27
N LEU A 34 8.38 -1.41 6.37
CA LEU A 34 6.94 -1.48 6.51
C LEU A 34 6.30 -0.09 6.49
N VAL A 35 6.85 0.88 7.21
CA VAL A 35 6.36 2.27 7.20
C VAL A 35 6.45 2.88 5.80
N GLN A 36 7.57 2.66 5.11
CA GLN A 36 7.77 3.16 3.74
C GLN A 36 6.83 2.47 2.73
N GLY A 37 6.61 1.15 2.88
CA GLY A 37 5.64 0.40 2.08
C GLY A 37 4.22 0.91 2.27
N VAL A 38 3.81 1.24 3.50
CA VAL A 38 2.49 1.85 3.77
C VAL A 38 2.37 3.23 3.14
N TYR A 39 3.43 4.05 3.21
CA TYR A 39 3.43 5.37 2.57
C TYR A 39 3.25 5.27 1.05
N ILE A 40 3.94 4.32 0.41
CA ILE A 40 3.83 4.08 -1.04
C ILE A 40 2.46 3.47 -1.38
N LEU A 41 1.92 2.59 -0.54
CA LEU A 41 0.57 2.04 -0.72
C LEU A 41 -0.49 3.14 -0.72
N GLU A 42 -0.34 4.14 0.15
CA GLU A 42 -1.23 5.30 0.19
C GLU A 42 -1.03 6.21 -1.02
N GLN A 43 0.21 6.39 -1.48
CA GLN A 43 0.49 7.11 -2.72
C GLN A 43 -0.12 6.40 -3.95
N ASP A 44 0.01 5.08 -4.05
CA ASP A 44 -0.59 4.27 -5.11
C ASP A 44 -2.12 4.41 -5.09
N ARG A 45 -2.74 4.49 -3.90
CA ARG A 45 -4.17 4.81 -3.75
C ARG A 45 -4.53 6.18 -4.31
N GLN A 46 -3.78 7.23 -3.93
CA GLN A 46 -4.03 8.60 -4.37
C GLN A 46 -3.86 8.76 -5.88
N GLU A 47 -2.89 8.05 -6.46
CA GLU A 47 -2.61 8.07 -7.89
C GLU A 47 -3.44 7.06 -8.70
N ASN A 48 -4.33 6.30 -8.04
CA ASN A 48 -5.12 5.21 -8.62
C ASN A 48 -4.28 4.12 -9.33
N ARG A 49 -3.04 3.91 -8.88
CA ARG A 49 -2.18 2.83 -9.37
C ARG A 49 -2.63 1.51 -8.77
N GLN A 50 -2.94 0.54 -9.61
CA GLN A 50 -3.38 -0.80 -9.17
C GLN A 50 -2.66 -1.90 -9.94
N GLY A 51 -2.54 -3.06 -9.29
CA GLY A 51 -1.96 -4.26 -9.89
C GLY A 51 -0.47 -4.06 -10.25
N PRO A 52 -0.08 -4.19 -11.53
CA PRO A 52 1.32 -4.11 -11.95
C PRO A 52 1.95 -2.72 -11.80
N GLU A 53 1.13 -1.67 -11.63
CA GLU A 53 1.60 -0.31 -11.38
C GLU A 53 1.82 -0.01 -9.90
N ALA A 54 1.39 -0.90 -9.00
CA ALA A 54 1.56 -0.73 -7.57
C ALA A 54 3.01 -1.01 -7.16
N LEU A 55 3.66 -0.02 -6.56
CA LEU A 55 5.07 -0.06 -6.16
C LEU A 55 5.25 -0.50 -4.70
N ALA A 56 4.15 -0.64 -3.97
CA ALA A 56 4.18 -0.94 -2.55
C ALA A 56 4.52 -2.41 -2.24
N ALA A 57 4.12 -3.36 -3.09
CA ALA A 57 4.27 -4.80 -2.86
C ALA A 57 5.70 -5.27 -2.49
N PRO A 58 6.76 -4.83 -3.20
CA PRO A 58 8.14 -5.22 -2.89
C PRO A 58 8.59 -4.92 -1.45
N TRP A 59 8.02 -3.90 -0.79
CA TRP A 59 8.46 -3.43 0.53
C TRP A 59 8.19 -4.42 1.67
N TRP A 60 7.18 -5.27 1.52
CA TRP A 60 6.84 -6.31 2.50
C TRP A 60 7.05 -7.73 1.97
N GLU A 61 7.04 -7.93 0.65
CA GLU A 61 7.31 -9.23 0.02
C GLU A 61 8.75 -9.72 0.26
N LEU A 62 9.75 -8.82 0.35
CA LEU A 62 11.13 -9.17 0.69
C LEU A 62 11.23 -9.93 2.02
N PHE A 63 10.39 -9.57 2.98
CA PHE A 63 10.35 -10.18 4.30
C PHE A 63 9.29 -11.28 4.41
N HIS A 64 8.77 -11.75 3.27
CA HIS A 64 7.73 -12.77 3.17
C HIS A 64 6.41 -12.42 3.89
N PHE A 65 6.14 -11.13 4.07
CA PHE A 65 4.85 -10.67 4.56
C PHE A 65 3.83 -10.59 3.43
N ARG A 66 2.56 -10.73 3.80
CA ARG A 66 1.42 -10.53 2.91
C ARG A 66 0.52 -9.46 3.49
N LEU A 67 0.11 -8.51 2.66
CA LEU A 67 -0.90 -7.53 3.03
C LEU A 67 -2.24 -8.25 3.20
N HIS A 68 -2.76 -8.29 4.43
CA HIS A 68 -4.04 -8.94 4.72
C HIS A 68 -5.23 -8.06 4.32
N SER A 69 -5.17 -6.78 4.67
CA SER A 69 -6.23 -5.82 4.40
C SER A 69 -5.64 -4.41 4.31
N GLN A 70 -6.07 -3.65 3.31
CA GLN A 70 -5.78 -2.22 3.24
C GLN A 70 -6.73 -1.50 4.20
N LEU A 71 -6.17 -0.74 5.15
CA LEU A 71 -6.95 0.20 5.95
C LEU A 71 -7.20 1.44 5.10
N VAL A 72 -8.46 1.66 4.75
CA VAL A 72 -8.91 2.89 4.11
C VAL A 72 -9.64 3.69 5.20
N ASP A 73 -9.17 4.89 5.50
CA ASP A 73 -9.90 5.80 6.38
C ASP A 73 -11.04 6.43 5.58
N ASP A 74 -12.28 6.16 5.98
CA ASP A 74 -13.47 6.75 5.37
C ASP A 74 -13.49 8.30 5.48
N ALA A 75 -12.69 8.88 6.38
CA ALA A 75 -12.58 10.33 6.59
C ALA A 75 -11.80 11.07 5.49
N ASP A 76 -10.98 10.38 4.70
CA ASP A 76 -10.20 10.99 3.60
C ASP A 76 -11.09 11.51 2.46
N HIS A 77 -12.35 11.11 2.42
CA HIS A 77 -13.33 11.59 1.46
C HIS A 77 -13.85 13.01 1.78
N CYS A 78 -13.55 13.56 2.97
CA CYS A 78 -14.23 14.75 3.46
C CYS A 78 -13.38 16.03 3.48
N SER A 79 -12.05 15.98 3.34
CA SER A 79 -11.19 17.18 3.41
C SER A 79 -10.66 17.68 2.07
N SER A 80 -10.81 16.91 0.99
CA SER A 80 -10.37 17.29 -0.36
C SER A 80 -11.52 17.80 -1.23
N ASP A 81 -12.40 18.62 -0.66
CA ASP A 81 -13.28 19.50 -1.44
C ASP A 81 -12.48 20.68 -2.03
N ARG A 82 -11.54 20.35 -2.93
CA ARG A 82 -11.06 21.30 -3.94
C ARG A 82 -10.58 20.56 -5.18
N LYS A 83 -11.54 20.41 -6.11
CA LYS A 83 -11.39 20.08 -7.53
C LYS A 83 -11.28 18.58 -7.87
N ARG A 84 -12.43 17.92 -7.96
CA ARG A 84 -12.87 17.37 -9.26
C ARG A 84 -14.39 17.21 -9.27
N ALA A 85 -15.04 18.02 -10.10
CA ALA A 85 -16.38 17.70 -10.53
C ALA A 85 -16.34 16.42 -11.37
N GLU A 86 -17.40 15.60 -11.21
CA GLU A 86 -17.80 14.44 -12.02
C GLU A 86 -17.00 13.13 -11.77
N SER A 87 -17.56 12.00 -11.32
CA SER A 87 -18.95 11.51 -11.28
C SER A 87 -19.13 10.32 -10.31
N PRO A 88 -20.37 9.96 -9.92
CA PRO A 88 -20.69 9.01 -8.86
C PRO A 88 -20.94 7.58 -9.38
N CYS A 89 -20.27 6.56 -8.82
CA CYS A 89 -20.58 5.17 -9.16
C CYS A 89 -20.51 4.17 -7.98
N LYS A 90 -21.69 4.00 -7.37
CA LYS A 90 -22.33 2.74 -6.97
C LYS A 90 -21.70 1.88 -5.86
N ARG A 91 -22.42 1.91 -4.72
CA ARG A 91 -23.10 0.75 -4.10
C ARG A 91 -22.43 -0.60 -4.43
N LYS A 92 -21.60 -1.08 -3.51
CA LYS A 92 -21.43 -2.53 -3.26
C LYS A 92 -21.97 -2.87 -1.88
N ARG A 93 -23.28 -2.70 -1.72
CA ARG A 93 -24.06 -3.47 -0.75
C ARG A 93 -25.25 -4.02 -1.53
N GLU A 94 -25.48 -5.31 -1.37
CA GLU A 94 -26.64 -6.05 -1.89
C GLU A 94 -26.58 -6.58 -3.34
N ILE A 95 -25.71 -7.56 -3.63
CA ILE A 95 -26.09 -8.72 -4.47
C ILE A 95 -25.42 -9.99 -3.90
N SER A 96 -25.80 -10.37 -2.69
CA SER A 96 -25.89 -11.77 -2.28
C SER A 96 -27.36 -12.08 -2.20
N ARG A 97 -28.00 -12.57 -3.28
CA ARG A 97 -29.28 -13.30 -3.17
C ARG A 97 -29.96 -13.82 -4.46
N GLN A 98 -29.37 -13.80 -5.66
CA GLN A 98 -30.15 -14.29 -6.83
C GLN A 98 -29.29 -15.06 -7.84
N LEU A 99 -28.71 -16.18 -7.40
CA LEU A 99 -28.36 -17.27 -8.32
C LEU A 99 -28.44 -18.61 -7.57
N GLU A 100 -29.62 -18.90 -7.03
CA GLU A 100 -30.07 -20.25 -6.74
C GLU A 100 -31.52 -20.37 -7.20
N THR A 101 -31.76 -21.39 -8.02
CA THR A 101 -33.02 -21.87 -8.65
C THR A 101 -33.46 -21.22 -9.95
#